data_AF-A0A497M4T8-F1
#
_entry.id   AF-A0A497M4T8-F1
#
_cell.length_a   1.000
_cell.length_b   1.000
_cell.length_c   1.000
_cell.angle_alpha   90.00
_cell.angle_beta   90.00
_cell.angle_gamma   90.00
#
_symmetry.space_group_name_H-M   'P 1'
#
loop_
_entity.id
_entity.type
_entity.pdbx_description
1 polymer ?
#
loop_
_entity_poly.entity_id
_entity_poly.type
_entity_poly.pdbx_seq_one_letter_code
_entity_poly.pdbx_strand_id
1 'polypeptide(L)' 'MSETILQACKELIDDAKLGCADLVFKEICLEILYRAKHVLNEKHFKELVNYASERIKEKSYIEINEKV' A
#
# COMPACT_ATOMS: atom_id res chain seq x y z
N MET A 1 -4.60 19.68 3.79
CA MET A 1 -4.24 18.83 4.95
C MET A 1 -4.65 17.38 4.74
N SER A 2 -5.93 17.06 4.49
CA SER A 2 -6.35 15.67 4.24
C SER A 2 -5.72 15.06 2.96
N GLU A 3 -5.50 15.86 1.91
CA GLU A 3 -4.75 15.44 0.71
C GLU A 3 -3.28 15.13 0.99
N THR A 4 -2.61 15.91 1.84
CA THR A 4 -1.22 15.67 2.25
C THR A 4 -1.08 14.35 3.00
N ILE A 5 -2.05 14.05 3.88
CA ILE A 5 -2.09 12.77 4.61
C ILE A 5 -2.34 11.61 3.65
N LEU A 6 -3.27 11.79 2.70
CA LEU A 6 -3.54 10.77 1.66
C LEU A 6 -2.28 10.47 0.85
N GLN A 7 -1.54 11.50 0.43
CA GLN A 7 -0.30 11.34 -0.32
C GLN A 7 0.76 10.59 0.49
N ALA A 8 0.95 10.95 1.77
CA ALA A 8 1.87 10.24 2.66
C ALA A 8 1.47 8.76 2.84
N CYS A 9 0.17 8.45 2.94
CA CYS A 9 -0.29 7.06 3.00
C CYS A 9 0.02 6.27 1.71
N LYS A 10 -0.08 6.89 0.54
CA LYS A 10 0.28 6.25 -0.74
C LYS A 10 1.77 5.97 -0.81
N GLU A 11 2.60 6.92 -0.39
CA GLU A 11 4.06 6.77 -0.32
C GLU A 11 4.47 5.61 0.60
N LEU A 12 3.87 5.50 1.79
CA LEU A 12 4.13 4.38 2.71
C LEU A 12 3.76 3.02 2.11
N ILE A 13 2.69 2.94 1.31
CA ILE A 13 2.30 1.71 0.61
C ILE A 13 3.35 1.36 -0.44
N ASP A 14 3.81 2.33 -1.22
CA ASP A 14 4.81 2.09 -2.27
C ASP A 14 6.17 1.68 -1.68
N ASP A 15 6.60 2.34 -0.61
CA ASP A 15 7.83 1.99 0.12
C ASP A 15 7.75 0.57 0.68
N ALA A 16 6.60 0.20 1.26
CA ALA A 16 6.38 -1.17 1.74
C ALA A 16 6.38 -2.19 0.58
N LYS A 17 5.83 -1.84 -0.59
CA LYS A 17 5.82 -2.71 -1.77
C LYS A 17 7.23 -2.99 -2.29
N LEU A 18 8.09 -1.97 -2.27
CA LEU A 18 9.49 -2.09 -2.74
C LEU A 18 10.39 -2.76 -1.70
N GLY A 19 10.15 -2.51 -0.42
CA GLY A 19 11.05 -2.93 0.68
C GLY A 19 10.71 -4.25 1.36
N CYS A 20 9.51 -4.80 1.17
CA CYS A 20 9.03 -5.95 1.95
C CYS A 20 8.69 -7.17 1.09
N ALA A 21 8.79 -8.36 1.70
CA ALA A 21 8.23 -9.58 1.13
C ALA A 21 6.69 -9.49 1.03
N ASP A 22 6.09 -10.20 0.08
CA ASP A 22 4.66 -10.04 -0.29
C ASP A 22 3.67 -10.16 0.89
N LEU A 23 3.86 -11.14 1.79
CA LEU A 23 3.00 -11.28 2.96
C LEU A 23 3.17 -10.13 3.96
N VAL A 24 4.41 -9.68 4.19
CA VAL A 24 4.72 -8.55 5.06
C VAL A 24 4.15 -7.26 4.48
N PHE A 25 4.28 -7.05 3.17
CA PHE A 25 3.68 -5.93 2.46
C PHE A 25 2.15 -5.88 2.62
N LYS A 26 1.47 -7.04 2.48
CA LYS A 26 0.01 -7.14 2.67
C LYS A 26 -0.40 -6.79 4.10
N GLU A 27 0.35 -7.24 5.10
CA GLU A 27 0.09 -6.89 6.50
C GLU A 27 0.27 -5.39 6.76
N ILE A 28 1.35 -4.79 6.24
CA ILE A 28 1.59 -3.35 6.34
C ILE A 28 0.48 -2.55 5.66
N CYS A 29 0.00 -2.98 4.48
CA CYS A 29 -1.15 -2.34 3.83
C CYS A 29 -2.39 -2.30 4.74
N LEU A 30 -2.71 -3.41 5.41
CA LEU A 30 -3.86 -3.47 6.32
C LEU A 30 -3.70 -2.53 7.52
N GLU A 31 -2.49 -2.44 8.08
CA GLU A 31 -2.18 -1.53 9.19
C GLU A 31 -2.28 -0.05 8.78
N ILE A 32 -1.76 0.31 7.60
CA ILE A 32 -1.88 1.66 7.03
C ILE A 32 -3.35 2.02 6.86
N LEU A 33 -4.15 1.12 6.26
CA LEU A 33 -5.58 1.35 6.05
C LEU A 33 -6.34 1.49 7.37
N TYR A 34 -6.02 0.67 8.37
CA TYR A 34 -6.61 0.77 9.70
C TYR A 34 -6.39 2.17 10.30
N ARG A 35 -5.14 2.66 10.30
CA ARG A 35 -4.80 4.00 10.83
C ARG A 35 -5.39 5.12 9.98
N ALA A 36 -5.34 5.01 8.65
CA ALA A 36 -5.80 6.03 7.73
C ALA A 36 -7.31 6.31 7.86
N LYS A 37 -8.11 5.30 8.21
CA LYS A 37 -9.56 5.43 8.45
C LYS A 37 -9.90 6.48 9.52
N HIS A 38 -8.99 6.72 10.48
CA HIS A 38 -9.22 7.65 11.57
C HIS A 38 -8.81 9.10 11.25
N VAL A 39 -8.02 9.32 10.21
CA VAL A 39 -7.43 10.63 9.87
C VAL A 39 -7.86 11.17 8.51
N LEU A 40 -8.34 10.29 7.62
CA LEU A 40 -8.88 10.67 6.31
C LEU A 40 -10.39 10.79 6.37
N ASN A 41 -10.94 11.70 5.55
CA ASN A 41 -12.36 11.68 5.25
C ASN A 41 -12.72 10.45 4.39
N GLU A 42 -14.00 10.14 4.29
CA GLU A 42 -14.48 8.94 3.60
C GLU A 42 -14.06 8.89 2.12
N LYS A 43 -14.04 10.03 1.42
CA LYS A 43 -13.65 10.12 0.01
C LYS A 43 -12.19 9.71 -0.16
N HIS A 44 -11.28 10.32 0.61
CA HIS A 44 -9.85 10.02 0.54
C HIS A 44 -9.54 8.61 1.06
N PHE A 45 -10.27 8.13 2.06
CA PHE A 45 -10.10 6.76 2.53
C PHE A 45 -10.47 5.74 1.46
N LYS A 46 -11.60 5.93 0.75
CA LYS A 46 -11.98 5.08 -0.39
C LYS A 46 -10.92 5.10 -1.49
N GLU A 47 -10.37 6.27 -1.79
CA GLU A 47 -9.28 6.40 -2.76
C GLU A 47 -8.04 5.60 -2.33
N LEU A 48 -7.64 5.69 -1.06
CA LEU A 48 -6.51 4.94 -0.52
C LEU A 48 -6.76 3.41 -0.54
N VAL A 49 -7.98 2.95 -0.23
CA VAL A 49 -8.35 1.54 -0.31
C VAL A 49 -8.22 1.00 -1.73
N ASN A 50 -8.66 1.77 -2.73
CA ASN A 50 -8.50 1.41 -4.14
C ASN A 50 -7.02 1.31 -4.51
N TYR A 51 -6.23 2.32 -4.12
CA TYR A 51 -4.80 2.35 -4.37
C TYR A 51 -4.08 1.12 -3.76
N ALA A 52 -4.31 0.85 -2.47
CA ALA A 52 -3.74 -0.32 -1.79
C ALA A 52 -4.14 -1.62 -2.49
N SER A 53 -5.39 -1.73 -2.93
CA SER A 53 -5.90 -2.92 -3.63
C SER A 53 -5.21 -3.15 -4.97
N GLU A 54 -4.88 -2.09 -5.71
CA GLU A 54 -4.10 -2.18 -6.95
C GLU A 54 -2.68 -2.66 -6.66
N ARG A 55 -1.99 -2.05 -5.69
CA ARG A 55 -0.62 -2.44 -5.29
C ARG A 55 -0.52 -3.86 -4.73
N ILE A 56 -1.55 -4.34 -4.03
CA ILE A 56 -1.65 -5.74 -3.55
C ILE A 56 -1.79 -6.73 -4.71
N LYS A 57 -2.49 -6.36 -5.78
CA LYS A 57 -2.70 -7.22 -6.96
C LYS A 57 -1.52 -7.21 -7.93
N GLU A 58 -0.70 -6.17 -7.92
CA GLU A 58 0.53 -6.12 -8.71
C GLU A 58 1.41 -7.33 -8.37
N LYS A 59 1.70 -8.16 -9.37
CA LYS A 59 2.62 -9.29 -9.22
C LYS A 59 3.97 -8.73 -8.78
N SER A 60 4.50 -9.23 -7.67
CA SER A 60 5.87 -8.94 -7.26
C SER A 60 6.80 -9.42 -8.37
N TYR A 61 7.58 -8.51 -8.96
CA TYR A 61 8.63 -8.79 -9.95
C TYR A 61 9.82 -9.55 -9.32
N ILE A 62 9.56 -10.62 -8.58
CA ILE A 62 10.58 -11.63 -8.33
C ILE A 62 10.47 -12.58 -9.52
N GLU A 63 11.06 -12.15 -10.64
CA GLU A 63 11.55 -13.09 -11.63
C GLU A 63 12.57 -13.97 -10.91
N ILE A 64 12.14 -15.16 -10.51
CA ILE A 64 13.08 -16.23 -10.19
C ILE A 64 13.75 -16.56 -11.51
N ASN A 65 14.91 -15.94 -11.78
CA ASN A 65 15.77 -16.36 -12.86
C ASN A 65 16.46 -17.66 -12.42
N GLU A 66 15.66 -18.73 -12.32
CA GLU A 66 16.07 -20.08 -11.97
C GLU A 66 16.59 -20.80 -13.22
N LYS A 67 17.64 -20.25 -13.83
CA LYS A 67 18.48 -20.95 -14.81
C LYS A 67 19.92 -20.45 -14.68
N VAL A 68 20.65 -21.02 -13.71
CA VAL A 68 22.12 -21.17 -13.77
C VAL A 68 22.40 -22.64 -14.00
#